data_AF-C9MKU1-F1
#
_entry.id   AF-C9MKU1-F1
#
_cell.length_a   1.000
_cell.length_b   1.000
_cell.length_c   1.000
_cell.angle_alpha   90.00
_cell.angle_beta   90.00
_cell.angle_gamma   90.00
#
_symmetry.space_group_name_H-M   'P 1'
#
loop_
_entity.id
_entity.type
_entity.pdbx_description
1 polymer ?
#
loop_
_entity_poly.entity_id
_entity_poly.type
_entity_poly.pdbx_seq_one_letter_code
_entity_poly.pdbx_strand_id
1 'polypeptide(L)'
;MRIKRYFLVLVTLIAFTLQSFAQEGTTGIQFFQGTFNDALVKAKQENKVLFVDFYAVWCVPCKKMAKTVFTQEEVGKFFNEHFVSIQLDAEKGDNVNIAKSYKVVAYPTVAFISPDGKAISVNTGAMNKDELLEAAKIAAGQSISFEALYEKYKADNNDLDVQQQLLLKAPSFLQAQEGMEADKWVTRLQKLYKNYITAKAPLKLINENDYKIILALEGDDDKEHKQYIVDLINDHLDDWTKAVGKAPAYYIVEANDGFAEDLAKDGNAKYKDYVENVKGKYAKAYSVIGLTEITPYEKTKLYNDALFNLYKNKDVDGYIKAMQTYFDKMKSNIQAADYGKAAQNLYMAAGKVLKPKHHEVAIQWSEKALEKENAVMDRVNYMVMIGDSYRELKNYAKAREYYNQAFAETLTLQNMEMPQAMLQSAIKHKLSTLELLEK
;
A
#
# COMPACT_ATOMS: atom_id res chain seq x y z
N MET A 1 55.08 21.81 47.40
CA MET A 1 54.21 20.61 47.18
C MET A 1 52.92 21.09 46.51
N ARG A 2 52.39 20.38 45.48
CA ARG A 2 51.09 20.65 44.78
C ARG A 2 51.06 21.45 43.45
N ILE A 3 52.05 21.39 42.56
CA ILE A 3 51.87 21.90 41.16
C ILE A 3 52.22 20.86 40.08
N LYS A 4 53.02 19.83 40.39
CA LYS A 4 53.45 18.82 39.40
C LYS A 4 52.46 17.67 39.10
N ARG A 5 51.27 17.64 39.73
CA ARG A 5 50.28 16.54 39.54
C ARG A 5 49.20 16.81 38.49
N TYR A 6 48.99 18.07 38.08
CA TYR A 6 47.94 18.39 37.11
C TYR A 6 48.42 18.32 35.65
N PHE A 7 49.72 18.44 35.40
CA PHE A 7 50.28 18.38 34.05
C PHE A 7 50.27 16.95 33.48
N LEU A 8 50.33 15.93 34.33
CA LEU A 8 50.35 14.52 33.91
C LEU A 8 48.94 13.94 33.68
N VAL A 9 47.91 14.57 34.26
CA VAL A 9 46.50 14.21 34.06
C VAL A 9 45.92 14.88 32.81
N LEU A 10 46.46 16.03 32.40
CA LEU A 10 46.03 16.70 31.16
C LEU A 10 46.54 16.01 29.88
N VAL A 11 47.69 15.32 29.95
CA VAL A 11 48.29 14.63 28.79
C VAL A 11 47.70 13.21 28.59
N THR A 12 47.13 12.60 29.62
CA THR A 12 46.44 11.30 29.52
C THR A 12 44.97 11.42 29.10
N LEU A 13 44.35 12.59 29.27
CA LEU A 13 42.98 12.87 28.80
C LEU A 13 42.87 13.24 27.30
N ILE A 14 43.99 13.49 26.63
CA ILE A 14 44.04 13.79 25.19
C ILE A 14 44.32 12.52 24.34
N ALA A 15 44.75 11.42 24.97
CA ALA A 15 45.05 10.15 24.28
C ALA A 15 43.88 9.15 24.25
N PHE A 16 42.70 9.53 24.76
CA PHE A 16 41.48 8.69 24.74
C PHE A 16 40.35 9.31 23.92
N THR A 17 40.68 10.19 22.96
CA THR A 17 39.80 10.42 21.83
C THR A 17 39.89 9.17 20.96
N LEU A 18 38.99 8.22 21.22
CA LEU A 18 38.50 7.30 20.21
C LEU A 18 38.40 8.09 18.90
N GLN A 19 39.24 7.74 17.94
CA GLN A 19 38.93 7.98 16.55
C GLN A 19 37.65 7.18 16.28
N SER A 20 36.51 7.81 16.57
CA SER A 20 35.32 7.58 15.78
C SER A 20 35.73 7.97 14.37
N PHE A 21 36.13 6.98 13.58
CA PHE A 21 35.97 7.07 12.14
C PHE A 21 34.47 7.29 11.95
N ALA A 22 34.08 8.56 11.88
CA ALA A 22 32.87 8.95 11.19
C ALA A 22 33.12 8.48 9.76
N GLN A 23 32.63 7.28 9.47
CA GLN A 23 32.48 6.81 8.11
C GLN A 23 31.57 7.87 7.48
N GLU A 24 32.12 8.71 6.61
CA GLU A 24 31.33 9.49 5.67
C GLU A 24 30.40 8.49 5.00
N GLY A 25 29.17 8.43 5.48
CA GLY A 25 28.19 7.45 5.04
C GLY A 25 27.87 7.76 3.60
N THR A 26 28.55 7.09 2.68
CA THR A 26 28.10 7.04 1.29
C THR A 26 26.68 6.48 1.32
N THR A 27 25.71 7.31 0.98
CA THR A 27 24.32 6.87 0.85
C THR A 27 24.23 5.85 -0.30
N GLY A 28 23.79 4.63 0.00
CA GLY A 28 23.60 3.57 -0.99
C GLY A 28 24.72 2.51 -1.07
N ILE A 29 24.60 1.63 -2.07
CA ILE A 29 25.50 0.52 -2.31
C ILE A 29 26.86 1.05 -2.81
N GLN A 30 27.94 0.56 -2.21
CA GLN A 30 29.31 0.80 -2.66
C GLN A 30 29.71 -0.25 -3.70
N PHE A 31 29.68 0.16 -4.97
CA PHE A 31 30.09 -0.70 -6.08
C PHE A 31 31.61 -0.71 -6.25
N PHE A 32 32.17 -1.92 -6.19
CA PHE A 32 33.56 -2.23 -6.47
C PHE A 32 33.96 -1.78 -7.88
N GLN A 33 35.11 -1.12 -7.98
CA GLN A 33 35.69 -0.65 -9.24
C GLN A 33 36.74 -1.65 -9.71
N GLY A 34 36.45 -2.37 -10.80
CA GLY A 34 37.37 -3.36 -11.38
C GLY A 34 36.63 -4.36 -12.27
N THR A 35 37.27 -5.50 -12.55
CA THR A 35 36.64 -6.57 -13.33
C THR A 35 35.80 -7.50 -12.45
N PHE A 36 34.93 -8.29 -13.07
CA PHE A 36 34.21 -9.37 -12.38
C PHE A 36 35.15 -10.32 -11.62
N ASN A 37 36.28 -10.67 -12.23
CA ASN A 37 37.25 -11.58 -11.60
C ASN A 37 37.89 -10.95 -10.36
N ASP A 38 38.22 -9.65 -10.40
CA ASP A 38 38.75 -8.93 -9.23
C ASP A 38 37.72 -8.90 -8.10
N ALA A 39 36.46 -8.64 -8.43
CA ALA A 39 35.37 -8.63 -7.46
C ALA A 39 35.13 -10.03 -6.85
N LEU A 40 35.21 -11.10 -7.65
CA LEU A 40 35.08 -12.47 -7.17
C LEU A 40 36.26 -12.88 -6.27
N VAL A 41 37.48 -12.48 -6.61
CA VAL A 41 38.67 -12.67 -5.75
C VAL A 41 38.48 -11.94 -4.42
N LYS A 42 38.01 -10.69 -4.45
CA LYS A 42 37.71 -9.92 -3.23
C LYS A 42 36.62 -10.59 -2.39
N ALA A 43 35.54 -11.04 -3.03
CA ALA A 43 34.45 -11.77 -2.38
C ALA A 43 34.96 -13.03 -1.67
N LYS A 44 35.89 -13.76 -2.30
CA LYS A 44 36.56 -14.93 -1.71
C LYS A 44 37.49 -14.59 -0.56
N GLN A 45 38.22 -13.48 -0.63
CA GLN A 45 39.09 -13.02 0.46
C GLN A 45 38.29 -12.55 1.68
N GLU A 46 37.16 -11.87 1.46
CA GLU A 46 36.29 -11.37 2.51
C GLU A 46 35.26 -12.40 3.00
N ASN A 47 35.20 -13.58 2.37
CA ASN A 47 34.17 -14.59 2.59
C ASN A 47 32.74 -14.03 2.49
N LYS A 48 32.52 -13.19 1.47
CA LYS A 48 31.23 -12.53 1.20
C LYS A 48 30.64 -13.03 -0.11
N VAL A 49 29.31 -12.98 -0.20
CA VAL A 49 28.61 -13.20 -1.48
C VAL A 49 28.91 -12.02 -2.41
N LEU A 50 29.08 -12.32 -3.70
CA LEU A 50 29.22 -11.32 -4.76
C LEU A 50 27.84 -10.95 -5.28
N PHE A 51 27.44 -9.70 -5.10
CA PHE A 51 26.27 -9.11 -5.75
C PHE A 51 26.68 -8.49 -7.08
N VAL A 52 25.96 -8.86 -8.15
CA VAL A 52 26.22 -8.35 -9.51
C VAL A 52 24.95 -7.73 -10.08
N ASP A 53 25.03 -6.47 -10.45
CA ASP A 53 24.03 -5.77 -11.27
C ASP A 53 24.45 -5.86 -12.75
N PHE A 54 23.79 -6.73 -13.50
CA PHE A 54 23.94 -6.82 -14.95
C PHE A 54 23.00 -5.81 -15.62
N TYR A 55 23.59 -4.79 -16.23
CA TYR A 55 22.86 -3.71 -16.91
C TYR A 55 23.29 -3.58 -18.37
N ALA A 56 22.52 -2.78 -19.12
CA ALA A 56 22.91 -2.26 -20.42
C ALA A 56 22.77 -0.74 -20.44
N VAL A 57 23.61 -0.04 -21.21
CA VAL A 57 23.65 1.44 -21.23
C VAL A 57 22.31 2.06 -21.64
N TRP A 58 21.56 1.40 -22.52
CA TRP A 58 20.25 1.84 -23.00
C TRP A 58 19.10 1.46 -22.06
N CYS A 59 19.34 0.62 -21.06
CA CYS A 59 18.30 0.11 -20.16
C CYS A 59 17.79 1.19 -19.20
N VAL A 60 16.65 1.79 -19.54
CA VAL A 60 15.96 2.79 -18.69
C VAL A 60 15.54 2.21 -17.34
N PRO A 61 14.95 0.99 -17.23
CA PRO A 61 14.60 0.42 -15.94
C PRO A 61 15.81 0.19 -15.02
N CYS A 62 16.98 -0.18 -15.58
CA CYS A 62 18.23 -0.32 -14.84
C CYS A 62 18.65 1.02 -14.20
N LYS A 63 18.61 2.12 -14.98
CA LYS A 63 18.92 3.47 -14.49
C LYS A 63 17.94 3.92 -13.41
N LYS A 64 16.66 3.57 -13.55
CA LYS A 64 15.64 3.86 -12.53
C LYS A 64 15.98 3.15 -11.24
N MET A 65 16.20 1.83 -11.27
CA MET A 65 16.57 1.02 -10.11
C MET A 65 17.86 1.52 -9.43
N ALA A 66 18.89 1.85 -10.22
CA ALA A 66 20.12 2.43 -9.68
C ALA A 66 19.88 3.75 -8.94
N LYS A 67 19.01 4.63 -9.46
CA LYS A 67 18.73 5.92 -8.86
C LYS A 67 17.76 5.85 -7.67
N THR A 68 16.78 4.95 -7.70
CA THR A 68 15.68 4.92 -6.72
C THR A 68 15.82 3.83 -5.68
N VAL A 69 16.65 2.81 -5.91
CA VAL A 69 16.81 1.65 -5.02
C VAL A 69 18.24 1.57 -4.48
N PHE A 70 19.26 1.53 -5.34
CA PHE A 70 20.64 1.33 -4.89
C PHE A 70 21.21 2.49 -4.07
N THR A 71 20.62 3.68 -4.17
CA THR A 71 21.01 4.88 -3.41
C THR A 71 20.38 4.96 -2.02
N GLN A 72 19.44 4.07 -1.70
CA GLN A 72 18.75 4.11 -0.42
C GLN A 72 19.68 3.69 0.72
N GLU A 73 19.60 4.40 1.84
CA GLU A 73 20.47 4.17 3.00
C GLU A 73 20.37 2.76 3.56
N GLU A 74 19.15 2.24 3.72
CA GLU A 74 18.90 0.89 4.23
C GLU A 74 19.50 -0.19 3.32
N VAL A 75 19.35 -0.01 2.00
CA VAL A 75 19.93 -0.90 0.98
C VAL A 75 21.46 -0.82 1.06
N GLY A 76 22.03 0.38 1.05
CA GLY A 76 23.47 0.57 1.17
C GLY A 76 24.05 -0.08 2.41
N LYS A 77 23.45 0.16 3.57
CA LYS A 77 23.90 -0.41 4.85
C LYS A 77 23.96 -1.93 4.79
N PHE A 78 22.88 -2.57 4.36
CA PHE A 78 22.83 -4.03 4.28
C PHE A 78 23.82 -4.60 3.25
N PHE A 79 23.89 -3.98 2.07
CA PHE A 79 24.72 -4.49 0.99
C PHE A 79 26.23 -4.35 1.29
N ASN A 80 26.63 -3.22 1.85
CA ASN A 80 28.04 -2.94 2.17
C ASN A 80 28.55 -3.82 3.31
N GLU A 81 27.67 -4.24 4.22
CA GLU A 81 28.01 -5.16 5.30
C GLU A 81 28.20 -6.59 4.80
N HIS A 82 27.32 -7.07 3.91
CA HIS A 82 27.22 -8.50 3.60
C HIS A 82 27.76 -8.92 2.23
N PHE A 83 27.97 -7.99 1.29
CA PHE A 83 28.33 -8.30 -0.08
C PHE A 83 29.55 -7.53 -0.58
N VAL A 84 30.25 -8.13 -1.54
CA VAL A 84 31.02 -7.36 -2.52
C VAL A 84 30.06 -7.07 -3.66
N SER A 85 29.85 -5.80 -4.01
CA SER A 85 28.88 -5.40 -5.03
C SER A 85 29.60 -4.89 -6.28
N ILE A 86 29.18 -5.30 -7.48
CA ILE A 86 29.73 -4.80 -8.76
C ILE A 86 28.62 -4.55 -9.78
N GLN A 87 28.76 -3.52 -10.61
CA GLN A 87 27.92 -3.31 -11.79
C GLN A 87 28.67 -3.71 -13.05
N LEU A 88 28.03 -4.51 -13.91
CA LEU A 88 28.59 -4.94 -15.17
C LEU A 88 27.69 -4.53 -16.33
N ASP A 89 28.26 -3.76 -17.26
CA ASP A 89 27.67 -3.58 -18.58
C ASP A 89 27.78 -4.91 -19.32
N ALA A 90 26.69 -5.65 -19.35
CA ALA A 90 26.61 -7.02 -19.84
C ALA A 90 26.77 -7.12 -21.36
N GLU A 91 26.78 -6.00 -22.09
CA GLU A 91 26.98 -5.95 -23.54
C GLU A 91 28.42 -5.59 -23.94
N LYS A 92 29.30 -5.34 -22.97
CA LYS A 92 30.65 -4.82 -23.21
C LYS A 92 31.76 -5.84 -22.95
N GLY A 93 32.55 -6.15 -23.99
CA GLY A 93 33.77 -6.94 -23.88
C GLY A 93 33.56 -8.29 -23.21
N ASP A 94 34.41 -8.62 -22.24
CA ASP A 94 34.39 -9.91 -21.53
C ASP A 94 33.09 -10.14 -20.71
N ASN A 95 32.39 -9.06 -20.35
CA ASN A 95 31.13 -9.14 -19.59
C ASN A 95 30.04 -9.88 -20.36
N VAL A 96 30.08 -9.89 -21.70
CA VAL A 96 29.12 -10.62 -22.54
C VAL A 96 29.16 -12.12 -22.23
N ASN A 97 30.35 -12.68 -22.10
CA ASN A 97 30.51 -14.10 -21.81
C ASN A 97 30.17 -14.42 -20.35
N ILE A 98 30.48 -13.51 -19.42
CA ILE A 98 30.10 -13.63 -18.01
C ILE A 98 28.58 -13.64 -17.87
N ALA A 99 27.89 -12.66 -18.46
CA ALA A 99 26.42 -12.57 -18.44
C ALA A 99 25.77 -13.84 -19.02
N LYS A 100 26.28 -14.35 -20.15
CA LYS A 100 25.82 -15.63 -20.73
C LYS A 100 26.02 -16.82 -19.77
N SER A 101 27.14 -16.88 -19.06
CA SER A 101 27.43 -17.98 -18.11
C SER A 101 26.43 -18.03 -16.95
N TYR A 102 25.90 -16.87 -16.55
CA TYR A 102 24.84 -16.74 -15.55
C TYR A 102 23.42 -16.72 -16.15
N LYS A 103 23.29 -17.04 -17.44
CA LYS A 103 22.00 -17.09 -18.16
C LYS A 103 21.22 -15.76 -18.12
N VAL A 104 21.92 -14.64 -18.14
CA VAL A 104 21.31 -13.31 -18.26
C VAL A 104 20.75 -13.16 -19.68
N VAL A 105 19.43 -13.00 -19.79
CA VAL A 105 18.70 -12.93 -21.08
C VAL A 105 17.86 -11.66 -21.23
N ALA A 106 17.72 -10.87 -20.18
CA ALA A 106 17.02 -9.59 -20.19
C ALA A 106 17.65 -8.65 -19.15
N TYR A 107 17.24 -7.38 -19.15
CA TYR A 107 17.74 -6.37 -18.22
C TYR A 107 16.60 -5.59 -17.57
N PRO A 108 16.75 -5.14 -16.31
CA PRO A 108 17.87 -5.44 -15.40
C PRO A 108 17.87 -6.91 -14.97
N THR A 109 19.06 -7.43 -14.65
CA THR A 109 19.21 -8.71 -13.95
C THR A 109 20.18 -8.51 -12.80
N VAL A 110 19.78 -8.92 -11.60
CA VAL A 110 20.68 -8.96 -10.44
C VAL A 110 20.99 -10.39 -10.06
N ALA A 111 22.26 -10.68 -9.76
CA ALA A 111 22.70 -12.01 -9.36
C ALA A 111 23.43 -11.97 -8.02
N PHE A 112 23.21 -13.02 -7.23
CA PHE A 112 23.97 -13.30 -6.03
C PHE A 112 24.82 -14.54 -6.29
N ILE A 113 26.13 -14.42 -6.15
CA ILE A 113 27.11 -15.42 -6.55
C ILE A 113 27.98 -15.76 -5.33
N SER A 114 28.09 -17.04 -5.02
CA SER A 114 28.93 -17.51 -3.92
C SER A 114 30.43 -17.28 -4.22
N PRO A 115 31.28 -17.24 -3.18
CA PRO A 115 32.73 -17.06 -3.36
C PRO A 115 33.44 -18.09 -4.26
N ASP A 116 32.82 -19.25 -4.51
CA ASP A 116 33.31 -20.28 -5.44
C ASP A 116 32.84 -20.07 -6.90
N GLY A 117 32.13 -18.95 -7.18
CA GLY A 117 31.69 -18.57 -8.51
C GLY A 117 30.39 -19.25 -8.97
N LYS A 118 29.64 -19.87 -8.05
CA LYS A 118 28.32 -20.46 -8.38
C LYS A 118 27.21 -19.45 -8.12
N ALA A 119 26.18 -19.47 -8.97
CA ALA A 119 25.00 -18.67 -8.74
C ALA A 119 24.22 -19.21 -7.53
N ILE A 120 23.96 -18.35 -6.54
CA ILE A 120 22.96 -18.58 -5.49
C ILE A 120 21.58 -18.26 -6.05
N SER A 121 21.45 -17.10 -6.70
CA SER A 121 20.22 -16.71 -7.42
C SER A 121 20.54 -15.75 -8.57
N VAL A 122 19.69 -15.77 -9.58
CA VAL A 122 19.72 -14.86 -10.74
C VAL A 122 18.29 -14.37 -10.93
N ASN A 123 18.06 -13.08 -10.69
CA ASN A 123 16.73 -12.50 -10.68
C ASN A 123 16.60 -11.51 -11.84
N THR A 124 15.69 -11.82 -12.77
CA THR A 124 15.44 -11.03 -13.97
C THR A 124 14.26 -10.09 -13.74
N GLY A 125 14.42 -8.83 -14.14
CA GLY A 125 13.41 -7.79 -13.96
C GLY A 125 13.83 -6.75 -12.92
N ALA A 126 13.18 -5.59 -12.97
CA ALA A 126 13.42 -4.52 -12.02
C ALA A 126 12.82 -4.89 -10.66
N MET A 127 13.55 -4.60 -9.58
CA MET A 127 13.09 -4.78 -8.22
C MET A 127 12.90 -3.43 -7.54
N ASN A 128 11.89 -3.35 -6.66
CA ASN A 128 11.76 -2.28 -5.69
C ASN A 128 12.71 -2.52 -4.48
N LYS A 129 12.68 -1.60 -3.51
CA LYS A 129 13.54 -1.64 -2.32
C LYS A 129 13.39 -2.93 -1.51
N ASP A 130 12.15 -3.32 -1.25
CA ASP A 130 11.83 -4.41 -0.34
C ASP A 130 12.13 -5.76 -1.01
N GLU A 131 11.84 -5.88 -2.31
CA GLU A 131 12.19 -7.06 -3.12
C GLU A 131 13.70 -7.30 -3.16
N LEU A 132 14.50 -6.25 -3.40
CA LEU A 132 15.95 -6.36 -3.46
C LEU A 132 16.55 -6.73 -2.08
N LEU A 133 16.08 -6.11 -1.01
CA LEU A 133 16.52 -6.42 0.36
C LEU A 133 16.16 -7.85 0.76
N GLU A 134 14.98 -8.33 0.37
CA GLU A 134 14.56 -9.70 0.64
C GLU A 134 15.45 -10.71 -0.12
N ALA A 135 15.67 -10.49 -1.42
CA ALA A 135 16.56 -11.34 -2.23
C ALA A 135 17.99 -11.36 -1.63
N ALA A 136 18.48 -10.22 -1.16
CA ALA A 136 19.77 -10.12 -0.50
C ALA A 136 19.80 -10.89 0.83
N LYS A 137 18.79 -10.74 1.70
CA LYS A 137 18.71 -11.50 2.97
C LYS A 137 18.67 -13.00 2.73
N ILE A 138 17.95 -13.47 1.71
CA ILE A 138 17.94 -14.89 1.32
C ILE A 138 19.34 -15.33 0.87
N ALA A 139 19.99 -14.56 0.00
CA ALA A 139 21.33 -14.89 -0.48
C ALA A 139 22.41 -14.87 0.63
N ALA A 140 22.24 -14.01 1.64
CA ALA A 140 23.08 -13.97 2.83
C ALA A 140 22.76 -15.08 3.85
N GLY A 141 21.75 -15.93 3.59
CA GLY A 141 21.31 -16.98 4.51
C GLY A 141 20.59 -16.45 5.76
N GLN A 142 20.17 -15.18 5.75
CA GLN A 142 19.47 -14.51 6.85
C GLN A 142 17.93 -14.57 6.71
N SER A 143 17.43 -15.03 5.56
CA SER A 143 16.01 -15.25 5.29
C SER A 143 15.81 -16.55 4.53
N ILE A 144 14.64 -17.17 4.69
CA ILE A 144 14.25 -18.39 3.98
C ILE A 144 13.30 -18.00 2.86
N SER A 145 13.46 -18.57 1.65
CA SER A 145 12.55 -18.29 0.54
C SER A 145 11.13 -18.80 0.83
N PHE A 146 10.14 -18.26 0.11
CA PHE A 146 8.76 -18.71 0.22
C PHE A 146 8.64 -20.20 -0.10
N GLU A 147 9.31 -20.67 -1.16
CA GLU A 147 9.28 -22.08 -1.60
C GLU A 147 9.88 -23.00 -0.54
N ALA A 148 11.03 -22.62 0.04
CA ALA A 148 11.66 -23.40 1.10
C ALA A 148 10.81 -23.44 2.39
N LEU A 149 10.14 -22.33 2.75
CA LEU A 149 9.16 -22.31 3.83
C LEU A 149 7.95 -23.19 3.51
N TYR A 150 7.48 -23.18 2.27
CA TYR A 150 6.37 -24.03 1.85
C TYR A 150 6.72 -25.52 1.88
N GLU A 151 7.95 -25.91 1.52
CA GLU A 151 8.42 -27.29 1.70
C GLU A 151 8.46 -27.69 3.18
N LYS A 152 8.93 -26.79 4.07
CA LYS A 152 8.89 -27.02 5.52
C LYS A 152 7.47 -27.17 6.04
N TYR A 153 6.56 -26.30 5.60
CA TYR A 153 5.13 -26.38 5.95
C TYR A 153 4.49 -27.68 5.46
N LYS A 154 4.87 -28.19 4.28
CA LYS A 154 4.38 -29.50 3.81
C LYS A 154 4.92 -30.66 4.65
N ALA A 155 6.13 -30.53 5.20
CA ALA A 155 6.73 -31.56 6.05
C ALA A 155 6.12 -31.57 7.46
N ASP A 156 5.87 -30.39 8.04
CA ASP A 156 5.12 -30.23 9.28
C ASP A 156 4.15 -29.05 9.15
N ASN A 157 2.87 -29.37 8.95
CA ASN A 157 1.84 -28.36 8.76
C ASN A 157 1.33 -27.78 10.09
N ASN A 158 1.85 -28.19 11.25
CA ASN A 158 1.48 -27.66 12.56
C ASN A 158 2.49 -26.66 13.11
N ASP A 159 3.64 -26.47 12.45
CA ASP A 159 4.65 -25.50 12.84
C ASP A 159 4.15 -24.07 12.59
N LEU A 160 3.64 -23.43 13.64
CA LEU A 160 3.06 -22.09 13.58
C LEU A 160 4.09 -21.00 13.23
N ASP A 161 5.38 -21.20 13.53
CA ASP A 161 6.42 -20.23 13.20
C ASP A 161 6.73 -20.27 11.70
N VAL A 162 6.74 -21.47 11.11
CA VAL A 162 6.84 -21.64 9.64
C VAL A 162 5.61 -21.06 8.96
N GLN A 163 4.40 -21.31 9.49
CA GLN A 163 3.18 -20.73 8.93
C GLN A 163 3.21 -19.19 8.98
N GLN A 164 3.62 -18.59 10.11
CA GLN A 164 3.72 -17.13 10.24
C GLN A 164 4.67 -16.55 9.18
N GLN A 165 5.87 -17.13 9.03
CA GLN A 165 6.85 -16.68 8.05
C GLN A 165 6.35 -16.82 6.61
N LEU A 166 5.66 -17.92 6.31
CA LEU A 166 5.08 -18.17 4.99
C LEU A 166 3.99 -17.13 4.67
N LEU A 167 3.09 -16.85 5.62
CA LEU A 167 2.00 -15.88 5.46
C LEU A 167 2.50 -14.44 5.38
N LEU A 168 3.58 -14.08 6.08
CA LEU A 168 4.22 -12.75 5.93
C LEU A 168 4.78 -12.52 4.53
N LYS A 169 5.25 -13.57 3.85
CA LYS A 169 5.80 -13.51 2.48
C LYS A 169 4.74 -13.69 1.40
N ALA A 170 3.53 -14.14 1.77
CA ALA A 170 2.46 -14.44 0.85
C ALA A 170 2.08 -13.26 -0.07
N PRO A 171 1.96 -12.00 0.38
CA PRO A 171 1.56 -10.90 -0.49
C PRO A 171 2.54 -10.66 -1.64
N SER A 172 3.84 -10.57 -1.34
CA SER A 172 4.89 -10.40 -2.36
C SER A 172 4.97 -11.60 -3.29
N PHE A 173 4.83 -12.82 -2.75
CA PHE A 173 4.83 -14.03 -3.57
C PHE A 173 3.64 -14.06 -4.54
N LEU A 174 2.44 -13.71 -4.07
CA LEU A 174 1.21 -13.66 -4.88
C LEU A 174 1.28 -12.61 -5.98
N GLN A 175 1.88 -11.44 -5.71
CA GLN A 175 2.06 -10.38 -6.70
C GLN A 175 2.93 -10.83 -7.88
N ALA A 176 3.84 -11.78 -7.66
CA ALA A 176 4.70 -12.34 -8.71
C ALA A 176 4.03 -13.49 -9.50
N GLN A 177 2.82 -13.94 -9.12
CA GLN A 177 2.12 -15.00 -9.83
C GLN A 177 1.19 -14.43 -10.91
N GLU A 178 1.03 -15.18 -12.00
CA GLU A 178 0.11 -14.82 -13.09
C GLU A 178 -0.79 -15.99 -13.48
N GLY A 179 -1.96 -15.66 -14.02
CA GLY A 179 -2.92 -16.62 -14.55
C GLY A 179 -3.44 -17.61 -13.50
N MET A 180 -3.78 -18.82 -13.96
CA MET A 180 -4.46 -19.85 -13.15
C MET A 180 -3.66 -20.29 -11.92
N GLU A 181 -2.34 -20.20 -11.94
CA GLU A 181 -1.53 -20.56 -10.77
C GLU A 181 -1.66 -19.54 -9.64
N ALA A 182 -1.86 -18.26 -9.96
CA ALA A 182 -2.15 -17.23 -8.96
C ALA A 182 -3.42 -17.57 -8.17
N ASP A 183 -4.52 -17.89 -8.85
CA ASP A 183 -5.81 -18.21 -8.22
C ASP A 183 -5.72 -19.43 -7.28
N LYS A 184 -4.96 -20.46 -7.69
CA LYS A 184 -4.70 -21.64 -6.86
C LYS A 184 -3.94 -21.26 -5.60
N TRP A 185 -2.93 -20.39 -5.71
CA TRP A 185 -2.15 -19.93 -4.56
C TRP A 185 -2.97 -19.06 -3.62
N VAL A 186 -3.81 -18.16 -4.13
CA VAL A 186 -4.75 -17.37 -3.32
C VAL A 186 -5.61 -18.30 -2.47
N THR A 187 -6.22 -19.32 -3.09
CA THR A 187 -7.08 -20.28 -2.38
C THR A 187 -6.31 -21.05 -1.29
N ARG A 188 -5.09 -21.53 -1.60
CA ARG A 188 -4.25 -22.26 -0.63
C ARG A 188 -3.85 -21.38 0.55
N LEU A 189 -3.42 -20.15 0.29
CA LEU A 189 -2.94 -19.22 1.30
C LEU A 189 -4.08 -18.69 2.17
N GLN A 190 -5.26 -18.44 1.60
CA GLN A 190 -6.46 -18.11 2.36
C GLN A 190 -6.86 -19.23 3.33
N LYS A 191 -6.82 -20.49 2.87
CA LYS A 191 -7.08 -21.63 3.75
C LYS A 191 -6.05 -21.74 4.88
N LEU A 192 -4.76 -21.56 4.55
CA LEU A 192 -3.69 -21.58 5.56
C LEU A 192 -3.89 -20.47 6.59
N TYR A 193 -4.15 -19.25 6.12
CA TYR A 193 -4.39 -18.07 6.96
C TYR A 193 -5.52 -18.31 7.97
N LYS A 194 -6.69 -18.80 7.53
CA LYS A 194 -7.82 -19.07 8.44
C LYS A 194 -7.48 -20.13 9.50
N ASN A 195 -6.79 -21.20 9.10
CA ASN A 195 -6.33 -22.24 10.02
C ASN A 195 -5.31 -21.69 11.03
N TYR A 196 -4.38 -20.85 10.56
CA TYR A 196 -3.36 -20.20 11.37
C TYR A 196 -3.96 -19.29 12.44
N ILE A 197 -4.91 -18.42 12.05
CA ILE A 197 -5.66 -17.58 13.00
C ILE A 197 -6.33 -18.44 14.05
N THR A 198 -7.08 -19.47 13.62
CA THR A 198 -7.81 -20.37 14.53
C THR A 198 -6.88 -21.04 15.54
N ALA A 199 -5.68 -21.45 15.12
CA ALA A 199 -4.71 -22.13 15.98
C ALA A 199 -4.01 -21.20 17.00
N LYS A 200 -3.84 -19.91 16.69
CA LYS A 200 -3.16 -18.93 17.57
C LYS A 200 -4.10 -18.08 18.42
N ALA A 201 -5.36 -17.94 18.02
CA ALA A 201 -6.31 -17.12 18.73
C ALA A 201 -6.53 -17.58 20.19
N PRO A 202 -6.91 -16.66 21.11
CA PRO A 202 -6.86 -15.21 20.93
C PRO A 202 -5.47 -14.63 21.25
N LEU A 203 -4.89 -14.97 22.41
CA LEU A 203 -3.74 -14.23 22.96
C LEU A 203 -2.41 -14.51 22.24
N LYS A 204 -2.18 -15.69 21.68
CA LYS A 204 -0.92 -15.98 20.97
C LYS A 204 -0.82 -15.26 19.63
N LEU A 205 -1.94 -14.74 19.13
CA LEU A 205 -2.02 -13.97 17.90
C LEU A 205 -1.61 -12.50 18.10
N ILE A 206 -1.49 -12.02 19.33
CA ILE A 206 -1.33 -10.58 19.58
C ILE A 206 0.16 -10.18 19.49
N ASN A 207 0.59 -9.84 18.27
CA ASN A 207 1.90 -9.23 17.99
C ASN A 207 1.90 -8.52 16.63
N GLU A 208 2.98 -7.80 16.34
CA GLU A 208 3.14 -7.01 15.12
C GLU A 208 3.05 -7.84 13.83
N ASN A 209 3.68 -9.01 13.79
CA ASN A 209 3.70 -9.86 12.60
C ASN A 209 2.32 -10.42 12.29
N ASP A 210 1.59 -10.87 13.32
CA ASP A 210 0.23 -11.39 13.15
C ASP A 210 -0.75 -10.30 12.74
N TYR A 211 -0.59 -9.08 13.24
CA TYR A 211 -1.39 -7.94 12.77
C TYR A 211 -1.12 -7.63 11.29
N LYS A 212 0.15 -7.67 10.85
CA LYS A 212 0.51 -7.51 9.43
C LYS A 212 -0.12 -8.59 8.56
N ILE A 213 -0.15 -9.83 9.03
CA ILE A 213 -0.81 -10.94 8.32
C ILE A 213 -2.30 -10.67 8.17
N ILE A 214 -3.00 -10.27 9.25
CA ILE A 214 -4.43 -9.93 9.22
C ILE A 214 -4.69 -8.81 8.19
N LEU A 215 -3.93 -7.72 8.24
CA LEU A 215 -4.11 -6.60 7.30
C LEU A 215 -3.86 -6.98 5.84
N ALA A 216 -2.94 -7.91 5.58
CA ALA A 216 -2.58 -8.29 4.22
C ALA A 216 -3.46 -9.39 3.63
N LEU A 217 -4.01 -10.28 4.47
CA LEU A 217 -4.70 -11.48 3.99
C LEU A 217 -6.18 -11.54 4.37
N GLU A 218 -6.67 -10.77 5.33
CA GLU A 218 -8.12 -10.67 5.55
C GLU A 218 -8.76 -9.84 4.43
N GLY A 219 -9.48 -10.52 3.53
CA GLY A 219 -10.22 -9.88 2.44
C GLY A 219 -11.64 -9.49 2.83
N ASP A 220 -12.37 -8.93 1.86
CA ASP A 220 -13.78 -8.51 2.02
C ASP A 220 -14.80 -9.58 1.58
N ASP A 221 -14.33 -10.64 0.93
CA ASP A 221 -15.19 -11.66 0.32
C ASP A 221 -15.88 -12.56 1.36
N ASP A 222 -15.17 -12.91 2.45
CA ASP A 222 -15.70 -13.72 3.55
C ASP A 222 -16.11 -12.83 4.72
N LYS A 223 -17.31 -12.25 4.61
CA LYS A 223 -17.85 -11.33 5.62
C LYS A 223 -18.00 -11.97 7.00
N GLU A 224 -18.25 -13.28 7.09
CA GLU A 224 -18.37 -13.99 8.36
C GLU A 224 -17.02 -14.11 9.06
N HIS A 225 -15.98 -14.50 8.32
CA HIS A 225 -14.63 -14.56 8.87
C HIS A 225 -14.10 -13.17 9.24
N LYS A 226 -14.33 -12.15 8.41
CA LYS A 226 -13.95 -10.77 8.72
C LYS A 226 -14.64 -10.28 10.00
N GLN A 227 -15.92 -10.58 10.17
CA GLN A 227 -16.65 -10.26 11.40
C GLN A 227 -16.06 -10.97 12.63
N TYR A 228 -15.64 -12.23 12.48
CA TYR A 228 -14.93 -12.96 13.54
C TYR A 228 -13.59 -12.29 13.92
N ILE A 229 -12.79 -11.83 12.94
CA ILE A 229 -11.55 -11.11 13.21
C ILE A 229 -11.81 -9.78 13.93
N VAL A 230 -12.81 -9.00 13.50
CA VAL A 230 -13.19 -7.74 14.14
C VAL A 230 -13.54 -7.98 15.62
N ASP A 231 -14.30 -9.03 15.91
CA ASP A 231 -14.68 -9.40 17.26
C ASP A 231 -13.48 -9.85 18.09
N LEU A 232 -12.62 -10.68 17.51
CA LEU A 232 -11.40 -11.16 18.14
C LEU A 232 -10.46 -10.00 18.53
N ILE A 233 -10.32 -9.00 17.66
CA ILE A 233 -9.52 -7.81 17.94
C ILE A 233 -10.19 -6.95 19.02
N ASN A 234 -11.51 -6.75 18.94
CA ASN A 234 -12.24 -5.93 19.90
C ASN A 234 -12.17 -6.50 21.33
N ASP A 235 -12.36 -7.81 21.48
CA ASP A 235 -12.37 -8.50 22.77
C ASP A 235 -11.02 -8.40 23.50
N HIS A 236 -9.94 -8.18 22.74
CA HIS A 236 -8.57 -8.00 23.26
C HIS A 236 -7.95 -6.65 22.87
N LEU A 237 -8.77 -5.61 22.68
CA LEU A 237 -8.31 -4.34 22.11
C LEU A 237 -7.20 -3.66 22.91
N ASP A 238 -7.18 -3.80 24.24
CA ASP A 238 -6.08 -3.25 25.07
C ASP A 238 -4.75 -3.92 24.80
N ASP A 239 -4.75 -5.24 24.63
CA ASP A 239 -3.54 -6.00 24.41
C ASP A 239 -3.01 -5.76 22.99
N TRP A 240 -3.92 -5.69 22.01
CA TRP A 240 -3.61 -5.20 20.68
C TRP A 240 -3.05 -3.78 20.69
N THR A 241 -3.64 -2.88 21.46
CA THR A 241 -3.18 -1.49 21.55
C THR A 241 -1.78 -1.39 22.14
N LYS A 242 -1.46 -2.20 23.16
CA LYS A 242 -0.10 -2.30 23.72
C LYS A 242 0.90 -2.85 22.71
N ALA A 243 0.49 -3.82 21.89
CA ALA A 243 1.37 -4.50 20.94
C ALA A 243 1.67 -3.67 19.68
N VAL A 244 0.66 -3.00 19.11
CA VAL A 244 0.77 -2.36 17.78
C VAL A 244 0.17 -0.94 17.71
N GLY A 245 -0.17 -0.34 18.85
CA GLY A 245 -0.74 1.01 18.90
C GLY A 245 -2.22 1.05 18.51
N LYS A 246 -2.71 2.20 18.05
CA LYS A 246 -4.15 2.42 17.82
C LYS A 246 -4.71 1.81 16.53
N ALA A 247 -3.85 1.28 15.65
CA ALA A 247 -4.27 0.74 14.36
C ALA A 247 -5.43 -0.29 14.44
N PRO A 248 -5.45 -1.23 15.41
CA PRO A 248 -6.52 -2.21 15.52
C PRO A 248 -7.89 -1.59 15.86
N ALA A 249 -7.92 -0.46 16.56
CA ALA A 249 -9.17 0.27 16.79
C ALA A 249 -9.73 0.86 15.49
N TYR A 250 -8.87 1.41 14.63
CA TYR A 250 -9.29 1.89 13.30
C TYR A 250 -9.78 0.75 12.41
N TYR A 251 -9.13 -0.42 12.46
CA TYR A 251 -9.56 -1.62 11.73
C TYR A 251 -11.00 -2.02 12.10
N ILE A 252 -11.34 -2.04 13.40
CA ILE A 252 -12.71 -2.33 13.87
C ILE A 252 -13.70 -1.28 13.35
N VAL A 253 -13.34 0.01 13.43
CA VAL A 253 -14.21 1.12 12.97
C VAL A 253 -14.48 1.00 11.48
N GLU A 254 -13.45 0.85 10.67
CA GLU A 254 -13.55 0.74 9.20
C GLU A 254 -14.39 -0.47 8.78
N ALA A 255 -14.18 -1.64 9.40
CA ALA A 255 -14.95 -2.84 9.08
C ALA A 255 -16.43 -2.68 9.47
N ASN A 256 -16.72 -2.20 10.68
CA ASN A 256 -18.11 -2.02 11.13
C ASN A 256 -18.86 -0.98 10.30
N ASP A 257 -18.24 0.18 10.01
CA ASP A 257 -18.84 1.22 9.17
C ASP A 257 -19.06 0.70 7.74
N GLY A 258 -18.12 -0.08 7.19
CA GLY A 258 -18.26 -0.71 5.87
C GLY A 258 -19.43 -1.71 5.81
N PHE A 259 -19.59 -2.57 6.83
CA PHE A 259 -20.72 -3.49 6.90
C PHE A 259 -22.06 -2.77 7.02
N ALA A 260 -22.13 -1.69 7.80
CA ALA A 260 -23.32 -0.85 7.89
C ALA A 260 -23.66 -0.22 6.53
N GLU A 261 -22.65 0.34 5.85
CA GLU A 261 -22.81 1.01 4.56
C GLU A 261 -23.31 0.05 3.47
N ASP A 262 -22.71 -1.14 3.36
CA ASP A 262 -23.14 -2.19 2.43
C ASP A 262 -24.61 -2.57 2.66
N LEU A 263 -24.97 -2.88 3.90
CA LEU A 263 -26.34 -3.28 4.25
C LEU A 263 -27.35 -2.15 4.03
N ALA A 264 -26.97 -0.90 4.30
CA ALA A 264 -27.82 0.26 4.03
C ALA A 264 -28.08 0.41 2.53
N LYS A 265 -27.04 0.27 1.69
CA LYS A 265 -27.14 0.34 0.23
C LYS A 265 -27.92 -0.84 -0.37
N ASP A 266 -27.84 -2.01 0.24
CA ASP A 266 -28.68 -3.17 -0.11
C ASP A 266 -30.14 -3.00 0.33
N GLY A 267 -30.45 -1.95 1.11
CA GLY A 267 -31.76 -1.72 1.68
C GLY A 267 -32.15 -2.76 2.73
N ASN A 268 -31.17 -3.34 3.40
CA ASN A 268 -31.32 -4.30 4.48
C ASN A 268 -31.25 -3.59 5.84
N ALA A 269 -32.35 -3.57 6.59
CA ALA A 269 -32.47 -2.86 7.86
C ALA A 269 -31.49 -3.33 8.96
N LYS A 270 -30.82 -4.48 8.78
CA LYS A 270 -29.77 -4.98 9.69
C LYS A 270 -28.56 -4.05 9.82
N TYR A 271 -28.36 -3.06 8.94
CA TYR A 271 -27.32 -2.05 9.14
C TYR A 271 -27.44 -1.36 10.52
N LYS A 272 -28.66 -1.27 11.06
CA LYS A 272 -28.91 -0.65 12.36
C LYS A 272 -28.22 -1.39 13.51
N ASP A 273 -28.02 -2.70 13.40
CA ASP A 273 -27.30 -3.48 14.41
C ASP A 273 -25.83 -3.02 14.47
N TYR A 274 -25.21 -2.76 13.31
CA TYR A 274 -23.86 -2.20 13.20
C TYR A 274 -23.77 -0.75 13.67
N VAL A 275 -24.83 0.04 13.47
CA VAL A 275 -24.94 1.40 14.04
C VAL A 275 -24.99 1.33 15.58
N GLU A 276 -25.76 0.40 16.15
CA GLU A 276 -25.85 0.23 17.61
C GLU A 276 -24.54 -0.26 18.22
N ASN A 277 -23.76 -1.09 17.50
CA ASN A 277 -22.45 -1.53 17.93
C ASN A 277 -21.48 -0.36 18.21
N VAL A 278 -21.63 0.77 17.51
CA VAL A 278 -20.77 1.97 17.68
C VAL A 278 -20.77 2.49 19.11
N LYS A 279 -21.94 2.52 19.78
CA LYS A 279 -22.07 2.94 21.19
C LYS A 279 -22.09 1.76 22.17
N GLY A 280 -22.19 0.54 21.66
CA GLY A 280 -22.24 -0.69 22.43
C GLY A 280 -20.94 -1.47 22.30
N LYS A 281 -20.99 -2.59 21.57
CA LYS A 281 -19.91 -3.58 21.44
C LYS A 281 -18.54 -2.99 21.11
N TYR A 282 -18.49 -1.98 20.24
CA TYR A 282 -17.26 -1.37 19.73
C TYR A 282 -16.97 0.03 20.29
N ALA A 283 -17.70 0.48 21.33
CA ALA A 283 -17.57 1.83 21.88
C ALA A 283 -16.11 2.23 22.19
N LYS A 284 -15.31 1.26 22.66
CA LYS A 284 -13.88 1.49 22.94
C LYS A 284 -13.06 1.76 21.68
N ALA A 285 -13.29 1.01 20.60
CA ALA A 285 -12.63 1.26 19.32
C ALA A 285 -13.00 2.66 18.79
N TYR A 286 -14.29 3.02 18.84
CA TYR A 286 -14.75 4.34 18.40
C TYR A 286 -14.27 5.52 19.26
N SER A 287 -13.83 5.28 20.49
CA SER A 287 -13.27 6.33 21.36
C SER A 287 -11.96 6.93 20.83
N VAL A 288 -11.28 6.27 19.88
CA VAL A 288 -10.09 6.82 19.22
C VAL A 288 -10.43 7.83 18.12
N ILE A 289 -11.70 7.91 17.72
CA ILE A 289 -12.17 8.87 16.73
C ILE A 289 -12.41 10.22 17.41
N GLY A 290 -11.53 11.17 17.15
CA GLY A 290 -11.53 12.50 17.76
C GLY A 290 -12.58 13.46 17.19
N LEU A 291 -13.86 13.07 17.13
CA LEU A 291 -14.94 13.98 16.77
C LEU A 291 -15.32 14.87 17.96
N THR A 292 -15.58 16.14 17.69
CA THR A 292 -15.84 17.16 18.72
C THR A 292 -17.25 17.73 18.64
N GLU A 293 -17.87 17.74 17.46
CA GLU A 293 -19.17 18.37 17.20
C GLU A 293 -20.33 17.38 17.16
N ILE A 294 -20.01 16.10 16.93
CA ILE A 294 -20.96 15.00 16.80
C ILE A 294 -20.34 13.72 17.36
N THR A 295 -21.15 12.87 17.99
CA THR A 295 -20.66 11.55 18.44
C THR A 295 -20.45 10.60 17.25
N PRO A 296 -19.53 9.62 17.33
CA PRO A 296 -19.39 8.61 16.29
C PRO A 296 -20.68 7.86 16.00
N TYR A 297 -21.47 7.56 17.03
CA TYR A 297 -22.79 6.92 16.88
C TYR A 297 -23.76 7.76 16.04
N GLU A 298 -23.91 9.05 16.36
CA GLU A 298 -24.78 9.93 15.59
C GLU A 298 -24.29 10.10 14.14
N LYS A 299 -22.97 10.19 13.94
CA LYS A 299 -22.35 10.25 12.59
C LYS A 299 -22.74 9.01 11.78
N THR A 300 -22.42 7.82 12.29
CA THR A 300 -22.69 6.54 11.60
C THR A 300 -24.19 6.37 11.36
N LYS A 301 -25.04 6.73 12.33
CA LYS A 301 -26.50 6.66 12.19
C LYS A 301 -27.02 7.57 11.07
N LEU A 302 -26.67 8.86 11.09
CA LEU A 302 -27.15 9.83 10.10
C LEU A 302 -26.76 9.43 8.68
N TYR A 303 -25.50 9.02 8.50
CA TYR A 303 -24.99 8.63 7.20
C TYR A 303 -25.71 7.38 6.67
N ASN A 304 -25.82 6.33 7.48
CA ASN A 304 -26.44 5.08 7.04
C ASN A 304 -27.97 5.19 6.87
N ASP A 305 -28.66 5.96 7.71
CA ASP A 305 -30.09 6.27 7.53
C ASP A 305 -30.32 6.99 6.18
N ALA A 306 -29.43 7.93 5.82
CA ALA A 306 -29.48 8.63 4.54
C ALA A 306 -29.27 7.66 3.36
N LEU A 307 -28.21 6.84 3.41
CA LEU A 307 -27.93 5.84 2.37
C LEU A 307 -29.10 4.87 2.18
N PHE A 308 -29.68 4.37 3.27
CA PHE A 308 -30.83 3.48 3.20
C PHE A 308 -32.01 4.15 2.49
N ASN A 309 -32.33 5.41 2.81
CA ASN A 309 -33.40 6.13 2.13
C ASN A 309 -33.13 6.33 0.63
N LEU A 310 -31.89 6.66 0.27
CA LEU A 310 -31.50 6.82 -1.13
C LEU A 310 -31.61 5.51 -1.90
N TYR A 311 -31.03 4.43 -1.38
CA TYR A 311 -30.91 3.17 -2.12
C TYR A 311 -32.18 2.32 -2.06
N LYS A 312 -32.83 2.22 -0.89
CA LYS A 312 -34.05 1.42 -0.70
C LYS A 312 -35.30 2.15 -1.16
N ASN A 313 -35.48 3.39 -0.69
CA ASN A 313 -36.72 4.14 -0.91
C ASN A 313 -36.67 4.99 -2.19
N LYS A 314 -35.49 5.08 -2.83
CA LYS A 314 -35.25 5.93 -4.01
C LYS A 314 -35.59 7.40 -3.74
N ASP A 315 -35.47 7.82 -2.48
CA ASP A 315 -35.81 9.15 -2.01
C ASP A 315 -34.60 10.08 -2.12
N VAL A 316 -34.41 10.65 -3.31
CA VAL A 316 -33.30 11.58 -3.59
C VAL A 316 -33.42 12.88 -2.78
N ASP A 317 -34.63 13.43 -2.66
CA ASP A 317 -34.86 14.67 -1.92
C ASP A 317 -34.64 14.48 -0.41
N GLY A 318 -35.13 13.36 0.14
CA GLY A 318 -34.88 12.98 1.52
C GLY A 318 -33.40 12.72 1.80
N TYR A 319 -32.68 12.08 0.88
CA TYR A 319 -31.23 11.89 0.99
C TYR A 319 -30.48 13.23 1.03
N ILE A 320 -30.81 14.16 0.13
CA ILE A 320 -30.17 15.48 0.09
C ILE A 320 -30.37 16.22 1.41
N LYS A 321 -31.59 16.23 1.94
CA LYS A 321 -31.91 16.84 3.23
C LYS A 321 -31.16 16.17 4.39
N ALA A 322 -31.08 14.84 4.38
CA ALA A 322 -30.37 14.09 5.41
C ALA A 322 -28.86 14.38 5.38
N MET A 323 -28.25 14.43 4.20
CA MET A 323 -26.83 14.76 4.05
C MET A 323 -26.51 16.21 4.42
N GLN A 324 -27.40 17.17 4.10
CA GLN A 324 -27.26 18.54 4.61
C GLN A 324 -27.23 18.56 6.14
N THR A 325 -28.14 17.82 6.79
CA THR A 325 -28.17 17.69 8.25
C THR A 325 -26.87 17.05 8.79
N TYR A 326 -26.34 16.04 8.09
CA TYR A 326 -25.06 15.42 8.42
C TYR A 326 -23.93 16.44 8.34
N PHE A 327 -23.83 17.21 7.25
CA PHE A 327 -22.80 18.25 7.09
C PHE A 327 -22.87 19.33 8.18
N ASP A 328 -24.08 19.80 8.49
CA ASP A 328 -24.32 20.83 9.50
C ASP A 328 -23.96 20.37 10.91
N LYS A 329 -24.07 19.07 11.20
CA LYS A 329 -23.64 18.50 12.48
C LYS A 329 -22.14 18.21 12.51
N MET A 330 -21.55 17.80 11.40
CA MET A 330 -20.11 17.53 11.32
C MET A 330 -19.28 18.82 11.51
N LYS A 331 -19.74 19.96 11.00
CA LYS A 331 -19.09 21.29 11.14
C LYS A 331 -17.57 21.24 10.95
N SER A 332 -16.78 21.49 12.00
CA SER A 332 -15.30 21.50 11.96
C SER A 332 -14.70 20.12 11.73
N ASN A 333 -15.45 19.04 11.97
CA ASN A 333 -15.04 17.67 11.70
C ASN A 333 -15.29 17.24 10.24
N ILE A 334 -15.96 18.04 9.41
CA ILE A 334 -16.26 17.69 8.02
C ILE A 334 -14.98 17.62 7.18
N GLN A 335 -14.87 16.59 6.34
CA GLN A 335 -13.77 16.42 5.39
C GLN A 335 -14.27 16.58 3.96
N ALA A 336 -13.37 16.93 3.05
CA ALA A 336 -13.67 17.00 1.62
C ALA A 336 -14.26 15.68 1.08
N ALA A 337 -13.71 14.55 1.55
CA ALA A 337 -14.18 13.21 1.20
C ALA A 337 -15.65 12.96 1.59
N ASP A 338 -16.18 13.59 2.65
CA ASP A 338 -17.59 13.45 3.03
C ASP A 338 -18.52 14.00 1.95
N TYR A 339 -18.18 15.17 1.37
CA TYR A 339 -18.94 15.75 0.26
C TYR A 339 -18.82 14.91 -1.01
N GLY A 340 -17.61 14.43 -1.31
CA GLY A 340 -17.34 13.61 -2.48
C GLY A 340 -18.12 12.30 -2.46
N LYS A 341 -18.09 11.58 -1.33
CA LYS A 341 -18.89 10.36 -1.12
C LYS A 341 -20.39 10.65 -1.26
N ALA A 342 -20.88 11.76 -0.73
CA ALA A 342 -22.30 12.10 -0.83
C ALA A 342 -22.73 12.33 -2.29
N ALA A 343 -21.92 13.05 -3.06
CA ALA A 343 -22.17 13.28 -4.48
C ALA A 343 -22.11 11.97 -5.28
N GLN A 344 -21.13 11.09 -5.00
CA GLN A 344 -20.98 9.81 -5.69
C GLN A 344 -22.21 8.91 -5.48
N ASN A 345 -22.72 8.84 -4.24
CA ASN A 345 -23.91 8.05 -3.94
C ASN A 345 -25.15 8.52 -4.72
N LEU A 346 -25.35 9.84 -4.92
CA LEU A 346 -26.43 10.37 -5.77
C LEU A 346 -26.38 9.79 -7.19
N TYR A 347 -25.19 9.77 -7.78
CA TYR A 347 -24.99 9.26 -9.14
C TYR A 347 -25.17 7.74 -9.22
N MET A 348 -24.55 7.01 -8.30
CA MET A 348 -24.59 5.55 -8.30
C MET A 348 -26.02 5.02 -8.07
N ALA A 349 -26.76 5.63 -7.14
CA ALA A 349 -28.10 5.15 -6.80
C ALA A 349 -29.20 5.66 -7.73
N ALA A 350 -29.05 6.88 -8.25
CA ALA A 350 -30.14 7.63 -8.85
C ALA A 350 -29.77 8.36 -10.16
N GLY A 351 -28.58 8.14 -10.73
CA GLY A 351 -28.07 8.90 -11.88
C GLY A 351 -29.05 9.09 -13.04
N LYS A 352 -29.83 8.05 -13.39
CA LYS A 352 -30.82 8.12 -14.49
C LYS A 352 -32.12 8.86 -14.16
N VAL A 353 -32.38 9.13 -12.88
CA VAL A 353 -33.62 9.75 -12.38
C VAL A 353 -33.36 11.09 -11.68
N LEU A 354 -32.11 11.57 -11.70
CA LEU A 354 -31.77 12.89 -11.18
C LEU A 354 -32.51 13.97 -11.98
N LYS A 355 -33.03 14.96 -11.25
CA LYS A 355 -33.69 16.15 -11.79
C LYS A 355 -32.66 17.29 -11.85
N PRO A 356 -32.91 18.37 -12.59
CA PRO A 356 -31.98 19.51 -12.65
C PRO A 356 -31.50 20.00 -11.28
N LYS A 357 -32.41 20.19 -10.31
CA LYS A 357 -32.05 20.56 -8.93
C LYS A 357 -31.11 19.58 -8.22
N HIS A 358 -31.16 18.28 -8.55
CA HIS A 358 -30.27 17.28 -7.94
C HIS A 358 -28.87 17.36 -8.54
N HIS A 359 -28.75 17.65 -9.84
CA HIS A 359 -27.46 17.89 -10.49
C HIS A 359 -26.77 19.12 -9.91
N GLU A 360 -27.51 20.20 -9.65
CA GLU A 360 -26.97 21.40 -8.98
C GLU A 360 -26.38 21.07 -7.60
N VAL A 361 -27.07 20.25 -6.80
CA VAL A 361 -26.55 19.79 -5.49
C VAL A 361 -25.31 18.91 -5.65
N ALA A 362 -25.32 17.98 -6.60
CA ALA A 362 -24.18 17.10 -6.84
C ALA A 362 -22.93 17.88 -7.31
N ILE A 363 -23.11 18.93 -8.12
CA ILE A 363 -22.05 19.88 -8.49
C ILE A 363 -21.50 20.54 -7.23
N GLN A 364 -22.35 21.17 -6.41
CA GLN A 364 -21.92 21.89 -5.21
C GLN A 364 -21.11 21.02 -4.24
N TRP A 365 -21.54 19.77 -4.02
CA TRP A 365 -20.81 18.84 -3.16
C TRP A 365 -19.50 18.37 -3.80
N SER A 366 -19.48 18.10 -5.10
CA SER A 366 -18.26 17.69 -5.79
C SER A 366 -17.21 18.82 -5.83
N GLU A 367 -17.65 20.06 -6.00
CA GLU A 367 -16.78 21.24 -5.95
C GLU A 367 -16.16 21.41 -4.55
N LYS A 368 -16.97 21.26 -3.49
CA LYS A 368 -16.46 21.26 -2.11
C LYS A 368 -15.45 20.15 -1.84
N ALA A 369 -15.65 18.96 -2.42
CA ALA A 369 -14.68 17.87 -2.31
C ALA A 369 -13.35 18.25 -2.98
N LEU A 370 -13.40 18.89 -4.16
CA LEU A 370 -12.20 19.28 -4.91
C LEU A 370 -11.33 20.33 -4.21
N GLU A 371 -11.87 21.13 -3.29
CA GLU A 371 -11.11 22.18 -2.58
C GLU A 371 -9.91 21.65 -1.80
N LYS A 372 -10.01 20.42 -1.25
CA LYS A 372 -8.94 19.81 -0.44
C LYS A 372 -8.57 18.40 -0.87
N GLU A 373 -9.12 17.91 -1.97
CA GLU A 373 -8.75 16.61 -2.52
C GLU A 373 -7.40 16.67 -3.21
N ASN A 374 -6.49 15.77 -2.83
CA ASN A 374 -5.14 15.66 -3.39
C ASN A 374 -4.95 14.38 -4.21
N ALA A 375 -5.79 13.37 -4.01
CA ALA A 375 -5.73 12.13 -4.77
C ALA A 375 -6.17 12.40 -6.22
N VAL A 376 -5.23 12.31 -7.15
CA VAL A 376 -5.44 12.60 -8.59
C VAL A 376 -6.65 11.83 -9.14
N MET A 377 -6.81 10.56 -8.76
CA MET A 377 -7.93 9.73 -9.19
C MET A 377 -9.29 10.27 -8.71
N ASP A 378 -9.39 10.66 -7.44
CA ASP A 378 -10.62 11.22 -6.87
C ASP A 378 -10.93 12.60 -7.47
N ARG A 379 -9.90 13.44 -7.68
CA ARG A 379 -10.04 14.73 -8.37
C ARG A 379 -10.61 14.54 -9.77
N VAL A 380 -10.03 13.64 -10.56
CA VAL A 380 -10.52 13.30 -11.91
C VAL A 380 -11.97 12.83 -11.85
N ASN A 381 -12.30 11.96 -10.91
CA ASN A 381 -13.66 11.44 -10.74
C ASN A 381 -14.67 12.57 -10.44
N TYR A 382 -14.37 13.44 -9.47
CA TYR A 382 -15.23 14.57 -9.12
C TYR A 382 -15.40 15.55 -10.28
N MET A 383 -14.33 15.90 -11.00
CA MET A 383 -14.41 16.77 -12.18
C MET A 383 -15.27 16.14 -13.29
N VAL A 384 -15.13 14.84 -13.55
CA VAL A 384 -15.97 14.12 -14.52
C VAL A 384 -17.44 14.13 -14.09
N MET A 385 -17.72 13.89 -12.81
CA MET A 385 -19.09 13.96 -12.28
C MET A 385 -19.70 15.35 -12.45
N ILE A 386 -18.95 16.41 -12.12
CA ILE A 386 -19.41 17.79 -12.32
C ILE A 386 -19.71 18.04 -13.81
N GLY A 387 -18.81 17.61 -14.70
CA GLY A 387 -19.01 17.72 -16.15
C GLY A 387 -20.27 16.98 -16.62
N ASP A 388 -20.50 15.76 -16.12
CA ASP A 388 -21.71 14.98 -16.40
C ASP A 388 -22.97 15.70 -15.91
N SER A 389 -22.97 16.32 -14.73
CA SER A 389 -24.10 17.13 -14.24
C SER A 389 -24.38 18.32 -15.15
N TYR A 390 -23.36 19.09 -15.53
CA TYR A 390 -23.55 20.23 -16.42
C TYR A 390 -24.08 19.82 -17.79
N ARG A 391 -23.66 18.65 -18.29
CA ARG A 391 -24.21 18.10 -19.53
C ARG A 391 -25.71 17.81 -19.41
N GLU A 392 -26.15 17.18 -18.33
CA GLU A 392 -27.59 16.93 -18.09
C GLU A 392 -28.38 18.24 -17.94
N LEU A 393 -27.75 19.26 -17.36
CA LEU A 393 -28.30 20.63 -17.27
C LEU A 393 -28.23 21.40 -18.61
N LYS A 394 -27.72 20.79 -19.68
CA LYS A 394 -27.50 21.40 -21.01
C LYS A 394 -26.57 22.62 -20.99
N ASN A 395 -25.74 22.75 -19.96
CA ASN A 395 -24.66 23.73 -19.92
C ASN A 395 -23.38 23.10 -20.49
N TYR A 396 -23.36 22.94 -21.81
CA TYR A 396 -22.30 22.21 -22.50
C TYR A 396 -20.94 22.92 -22.39
N ALA A 397 -20.91 24.25 -22.33
CA ALA A 397 -19.68 25.00 -22.10
C ALA A 397 -19.01 24.63 -20.77
N LYS A 398 -19.78 24.58 -19.67
CA LYS A 398 -19.26 24.16 -18.36
C LYS A 398 -18.91 22.68 -18.31
N ALA A 399 -19.71 21.83 -18.95
CA ALA A 399 -19.38 20.41 -19.05
C ALA A 399 -18.01 20.18 -19.71
N ARG A 400 -17.77 20.88 -20.84
CA ARG A 400 -16.50 20.84 -21.58
C ARG A 400 -15.32 21.33 -20.74
N GLU A 401 -15.51 22.43 -20.00
CA GLU A 401 -14.50 22.98 -19.10
C GLU A 401 -14.02 21.92 -18.09
N TYR A 402 -14.97 21.30 -17.38
CA TYR A 402 -14.65 20.28 -16.37
C TYR A 402 -14.06 19.00 -16.95
N TYR A 403 -14.53 18.54 -18.12
CA TYR A 403 -13.89 17.40 -18.80
C TYR A 403 -12.45 17.70 -19.21
N ASN A 404 -12.16 18.91 -19.68
CA ASN A 404 -10.79 19.31 -20.02
C ASN A 404 -9.90 19.42 -18.77
N GLN A 405 -10.43 19.95 -17.66
CA GLN A 405 -9.72 19.96 -16.38
C GLN A 405 -9.42 18.54 -15.91
N ALA A 406 -10.41 17.63 -15.96
CA ALA A 406 -10.21 16.23 -15.62
C ALA A 406 -9.12 15.59 -16.50
N PHE A 407 -9.15 15.87 -17.81
CA PHE A 407 -8.12 15.37 -18.73
C PHE A 407 -6.73 15.86 -18.34
N ALA A 408 -6.58 17.16 -18.05
CA ALA A 408 -5.32 17.73 -17.61
C ALA A 408 -4.84 17.12 -16.28
N GLU A 409 -5.74 16.90 -15.34
CA GLU A 409 -5.46 16.26 -14.06
C GLU A 409 -4.92 14.83 -14.26
N THR A 410 -5.41 14.06 -15.23
CA THR A 410 -4.83 12.73 -15.54
C THR A 410 -3.35 12.78 -15.95
N LEU A 411 -2.86 13.90 -16.48
CA LEU A 411 -1.45 14.04 -16.91
C LEU A 411 -0.49 14.09 -15.73
N THR A 412 -0.99 14.29 -14.50
CA THR A 412 -0.19 14.30 -13.27
C THR A 412 0.00 12.90 -12.68
N LEU A 413 -0.70 11.88 -13.19
CA LEU A 413 -0.55 10.48 -12.77
C LEU A 413 0.87 9.98 -13.08
N GLN A 414 1.62 9.60 -12.04
CA GLN A 414 2.96 9.04 -12.17
C GLN A 414 2.92 7.51 -12.06
N ASN A 415 3.71 6.82 -12.89
CA ASN A 415 3.83 5.35 -12.88
C ASN A 415 2.49 4.58 -13.06
N MET A 416 1.49 5.18 -13.70
CA MET A 416 0.16 4.60 -13.93
C MET A 416 -0.27 4.74 -15.40
N GLU A 417 0.57 4.29 -16.35
CA GLU A 417 0.34 4.49 -17.79
C GLU A 417 -0.99 3.87 -18.27
N MET A 418 -1.31 2.64 -17.85
CA MET A 418 -2.57 2.00 -18.24
C MET A 418 -3.80 2.69 -17.64
N PRO A 419 -3.91 2.91 -16.31
CA PRO A 419 -5.02 3.68 -15.73
C PRO A 419 -5.17 5.07 -16.36
N GLN A 420 -4.06 5.78 -16.58
CA GLN A 420 -4.05 7.09 -17.22
C GLN A 420 -4.65 7.03 -18.62
N ALA A 421 -4.20 6.09 -19.47
CA ALA A 421 -4.71 5.94 -20.82
C ALA A 421 -6.22 5.60 -20.84
N MET A 422 -6.68 4.75 -19.92
CA MET A 422 -8.10 4.41 -19.77
C MET A 422 -8.94 5.63 -19.42
N LEU A 423 -8.52 6.41 -18.43
CA LEU A 423 -9.23 7.64 -18.03
C LEU A 423 -9.27 8.66 -19.17
N GLN A 424 -8.13 8.89 -19.83
CA GLN A 424 -8.04 9.80 -20.97
C GLN A 424 -8.96 9.39 -22.11
N SER A 425 -9.04 8.09 -22.41
CA SER A 425 -9.96 7.56 -23.41
C SER A 425 -11.43 7.82 -23.03
N ALA A 426 -11.80 7.54 -21.78
CA ALA A 426 -13.15 7.78 -21.28
C ALA A 426 -13.54 9.27 -21.33
N ILE A 427 -12.63 10.17 -20.97
CA ILE A 427 -12.86 11.62 -21.01
C ILE A 427 -12.96 12.12 -22.46
N LYS A 428 -12.09 11.64 -23.37
CA LYS A 428 -12.17 11.96 -24.81
C LYS A 428 -13.51 11.53 -25.41
N HIS A 429 -14.02 10.36 -25.04
CA HIS A 429 -15.34 9.90 -25.47
C HIS A 429 -16.46 10.84 -24.99
N LYS A 430 -16.41 11.30 -23.73
CA LYS A 430 -17.37 12.28 -23.18
C LYS A 430 -17.32 13.61 -23.93
N LEU A 431 -16.12 14.13 -24.23
CA LEU A 431 -15.93 15.34 -25.01
C LEU A 431 -16.51 15.21 -26.43
N SER A 432 -16.24 14.10 -27.13
CA SER A 432 -16.80 13.85 -28.46
C SER A 432 -18.33 13.77 -28.44
N THR A 433 -18.90 13.13 -27.41
CA THR A 433 -20.37 13.07 -27.23
C THR A 433 -20.96 14.46 -27.06
N LEU A 434 -20.28 15.33 -26.32
CA LEU A 434 -20.71 16.71 -26.08
C LEU A 434 -20.75 17.54 -27.37
N GLU A 435 -19.76 17.37 -28.25
CA GLU A 435 -19.71 18.05 -29.56
C GLU A 435 -20.87 17.66 -30.48
N LEU A 436 -21.41 16.45 -30.33
CA LEU A 436 -22.59 16.01 -31.08
C LEU A 436 -23.88 16.62 -30.51
N LEU A 437 -23.94 16.92 -29.22
CA LEU A 437 -25.09 17.53 -28.55
C LEU A 437 -25.18 19.05 -28.75
N GLU A 438 -24.07 19.70 -29.10
CA GLU A 438 -23.99 21.14 -29.40
C GLU A 438 -24.39 21.50 -30.85
N LYS A 439 -24.49 20.50 -31.73
CA LYS A 439 -24.98 20.65 -33.11
C LYS A 439 -26.49 20.43 -33.18
#